data_AF-A0A2S6AJL4-F1
#
_entry.id   AF-A0A2S6AJL4-F1
#
_cell.length_a   1.000
_cell.length_b   1.000
_cell.length_c   1.000
_cell.angle_alpha   90.00
_cell.angle_beta   90.00
_cell.angle_gamma   90.00
#
_symmetry.space_group_name_H-M   'P 1'
#
loop_
_entity.id
_entity.type
_entity.pdbx_description
1 polymer ?
#
loop_
_entity_poly.entity_id
_entity_poly.type
_entity_poly.pdbx_seq_one_letter_code
_entity_poly.pdbx_strand_id
1 'polypeptide(L)'
;MAETVLRELELASEQPAQQVAAVWRPRFEQLRATAYDLSDEARAHGGGAYRAEDRLAVKVAVGEALSAITRALLIARSGRGLAGDDTAQLYARTALFLLVQGQSADVRRAQLAELTA
;
A
#
# COMPACT_ATOMS: atom_id res chain seq x y z
N MET A 1 7.13 6.02 2.19
CA MET A 1 5.72 6.24 2.56
C MET A 1 5.19 5.13 3.47
N ALA A 2 5.08 3.86 3.03
CA ALA A 2 4.55 2.78 3.87
C ALA A 2 5.24 2.68 5.25
N GLU A 3 6.57 2.65 5.26
CA GLU A 3 7.37 2.62 6.49
C GLU A 3 7.08 3.80 7.42
N THR A 4 6.92 5.01 6.86
CA THR A 4 6.58 6.21 7.62
C THR A 4 5.20 6.09 8.27
N VAL A 5 4.20 5.64 7.50
CA VAL A 5 2.82 5.48 7.99
C VAL A 5 2.73 4.40 9.07
N LEU A 6 3.42 3.27 8.88
CA LEU A 6 3.49 2.19 9.88
C LEU A 6 4.14 2.67 11.17
N ARG A 7 5.24 3.43 11.09
CA ARG A 7 5.87 4.05 12.26
C ARG A 7 4.93 5.01 12.99
N GLU A 8 4.19 5.84 12.26
CA GLU A 8 3.24 6.76 12.89
C GLU A 8 2.08 6.03 13.57
N LEU A 9 1.63 4.90 13.02
CA LEU A 9 0.65 4.01 13.65
C LEU A 9 1.20 3.34 14.92
N GLU A 10 2.47 2.95 14.95
CA GLU A 10 3.14 2.41 16.15
C GLU A 10 3.26 3.44 17.27
N LEU A 11 3.49 4.70 16.89
CA LEU A 11 3.61 5.83 17.82
C LEU A 11 2.25 6.38 18.28
N ALA A 12 1.13 5.90 17.73
CA ALA A 12 -0.20 6.30 18.16
C ALA A 12 -0.49 5.78 19.58
N SER A 13 -1.25 6.56 20.37
CA SER A 13 -1.67 6.16 21.72
C SER A 13 -2.67 5.02 21.73
N GLU A 14 -3.44 4.87 20.65
CA GLU A 14 -4.55 3.94 20.56
C GLU A 14 -4.08 2.53 20.20
N GLN A 15 -4.41 1.54 21.03
CA GLN A 15 -4.04 0.13 20.78
C GLN A 15 -4.49 -0.40 19.41
N PRO A 16 -5.69 -0.07 18.88
CA PRO A 16 -6.09 -0.50 17.54
C PRO A 16 -5.13 -0.02 16.44
N ALA A 17 -4.55 1.18 16.55
CA ALA A 17 -3.61 1.71 15.57
C ALA A 17 -2.28 0.93 15.59
N GLN A 18 -1.78 0.64 16.80
CA GLN A 18 -0.57 -0.18 16.99
C GLN A 18 -0.76 -1.60 16.45
N GLN A 19 -1.95 -2.19 16.64
CA GLN A 19 -2.28 -3.51 16.09
C GLN A 19 -2.29 -3.51 14.55
N VAL A 20 -2.83 -2.45 13.93
CA VAL A 20 -2.75 -2.30 12.46
C VAL A 20 -1.30 -2.32 12.01
N ALA A 21 -0.41 -1.56 12.66
CA ALA A 21 1.00 -1.56 12.29
C ALA A 21 1.65 -2.95 12.44
N ALA A 22 1.41 -3.63 13.57
CA ALA A 22 1.95 -4.96 13.84
C ALA A 22 1.50 -6.00 12.79
N VAL A 23 0.25 -5.93 12.34
CA VAL A 23 -0.31 -6.83 11.33
C VAL A 23 0.24 -6.53 9.93
N TRP A 24 0.43 -5.25 9.59
CA TRP A 24 0.80 -4.84 8.23
C TRP A 24 2.30 -4.77 7.99
N ARG A 25 3.13 -4.57 9.01
CA ARG A 25 4.60 -4.53 8.86
C ARG A 25 5.19 -5.75 8.15
N PRO A 26 4.98 -6.99 8.62
CA PRO A 26 5.52 -8.16 7.94
C PRO A 26 4.95 -8.34 6.51
N ARG A 27 3.70 -7.91 6.28
CA ARG A 27 3.08 -7.96 4.94
C ARG A 27 3.74 -7.00 3.98
N PHE A 28 4.07 -5.78 4.41
CA PHE A 28 4.80 -4.82 3.60
C PHE A 28 6.24 -5.24 3.33
N GLU A 29 6.90 -5.87 4.32
CA GLU A 29 8.22 -6.47 4.12
C GLU A 29 8.18 -7.55 3.04
N GLN A 30 7.19 -8.45 3.09
CA GLN A 30 6.99 -9.47 2.07
C GLN A 30 6.66 -8.87 0.70
N LEU A 31 5.70 -7.95 0.61
CA LEU A 31 5.34 -7.28 -0.66
C LEU A 31 6.55 -6.56 -1.28
N ARG A 32 7.39 -5.92 -0.46
CA ARG A 32 8.60 -5.24 -0.91
C ARG A 32 9.64 -6.24 -1.44
N ALA A 33 9.88 -7.34 -0.73
CA ALA A 33 10.77 -8.39 -1.18
C ALA A 33 10.29 -8.97 -2.51
N THR A 34 9.03 -9.41 -2.60
CA THR A 34 8.44 -9.95 -3.82
C THR A 34 8.50 -8.96 -4.99
N ALA A 35 8.24 -7.68 -4.74
CA ALA A 35 8.34 -6.65 -5.79
C ALA A 35 9.76 -6.54 -6.37
N TYR A 36 10.79 -6.61 -5.52
CA TYR A 36 12.17 -6.55 -5.97
C TYR A 36 12.60 -7.84 -6.66
N ASP A 37 12.27 -9.01 -6.11
CA ASP A 37 12.59 -10.30 -6.73
C ASP A 37 11.98 -10.39 -8.14
N LEU A 38 10.70 -10.03 -8.30
CA LEU A 38 10.06 -10.01 -9.62
C LEU A 38 10.67 -8.98 -10.58
N SER A 39 11.14 -7.85 -10.05
CA SER A 39 11.82 -6.83 -10.84
C SER A 39 13.18 -7.32 -11.35
N ASP A 40 13.94 -7.97 -10.48
CA ASP A 40 15.25 -8.53 -10.80
C ASP A 40 15.14 -9.72 -11.76
N GLU A 41 14.18 -10.62 -11.53
CA GLU A 41 13.88 -11.72 -12.44
C GLU A 41 13.45 -11.22 -13.82
N ALA A 42 12.55 -10.23 -13.88
CA ALA A 42 12.13 -9.65 -15.16
C ALA A 42 13.32 -9.04 -15.90
N ARG A 43 14.21 -8.32 -15.20
CA ARG A 43 15.43 -7.77 -15.80
C ARG A 43 16.35 -8.86 -16.33
N ALA A 44 16.54 -9.96 -15.59
CA ALA A 44 17.37 -11.09 -16.01
C ALA A 44 16.82 -11.81 -17.26
N HIS A 45 15.51 -11.77 -17.48
CA HIS A 45 14.82 -12.44 -18.60
C HIS A 45 14.42 -11.48 -19.74
N GLY A 46 15.12 -10.36 -19.90
CA GLY A 46 14.91 -9.42 -21.03
C GLY A 46 13.74 -8.44 -20.85
N GLY A 47 13.14 -8.39 -19.66
CA GLY A 47 12.12 -7.42 -19.28
C GLY A 47 10.75 -7.69 -19.92
N GLY A 48 10.11 -6.61 -20.37
CA GLY A 48 8.85 -6.68 -21.11
C GLY A 48 7.74 -7.42 -20.36
N ALA A 49 7.17 -8.45 -21.00
CA ALA A 49 6.02 -9.20 -20.51
C ALA A 49 6.36 -10.31 -19.49
N TYR A 50 7.65 -10.59 -19.23
CA TYR A 50 8.05 -11.63 -18.28
C TYR A 50 7.40 -11.40 -16.91
N ARG A 51 6.66 -12.40 -16.42
CA ARG A 51 5.90 -12.35 -15.16
C ARG A 51 5.11 -11.04 -14.97
N ALA A 52 4.52 -10.52 -16.05
CA ALA A 52 3.74 -9.28 -16.00
C ALA A 52 2.52 -9.42 -15.08
N GLU A 53 1.88 -10.59 -15.05
CA GLU A 53 0.73 -10.89 -14.19
C GLU A 53 1.11 -10.87 -12.70
N ASP A 54 2.21 -11.52 -12.30
CA ASP A 54 2.68 -11.50 -10.91
C ASP A 54 3.07 -10.09 -10.46
N ARG A 55 3.75 -9.32 -11.33
CA ARG A 55 4.10 -7.92 -11.04
C ARG A 55 2.85 -7.04 -10.93
N LEU A 56 1.84 -7.31 -11.75
CA LEU A 56 0.55 -6.64 -11.67
C LEU A 56 -0.17 -6.96 -10.35
N ALA A 57 -0.17 -8.23 -9.93
CA ALA A 57 -0.76 -8.66 -8.67
C ALA A 57 -0.10 -7.97 -7.47
N VAL A 58 1.24 -7.91 -7.43
CA VAL A 58 1.97 -7.18 -6.38
C VAL A 58 1.67 -5.69 -6.41
N LYS A 59 1.58 -5.06 -7.59
CA LYS A 59 1.19 -3.65 -7.72
C LYS A 59 -0.21 -3.39 -7.12
N VAL A 60 -1.17 -4.25 -7.43
CA VAL A 60 -2.54 -4.15 -6.89
C VAL A 60 -2.52 -4.32 -5.36
N ALA A 61 -1.88 -5.37 -4.86
CA ALA A 61 -1.80 -5.64 -3.43
C ALA A 61 -1.14 -4.50 -2.64
N VAL A 62 -0.05 -3.92 -3.17
CA VAL A 62 0.60 -2.74 -2.55
C VAL A 62 -0.32 -1.53 -2.54
N GLY A 63 -1.06 -1.29 -3.62
CA GLY A 63 -2.02 -0.19 -3.70
C GLY A 63 -3.12 -0.30 -2.65
N GLU A 64 -3.73 -1.47 -2.53
CA GLU A 64 -4.77 -1.73 -1.52
C GLU A 64 -4.21 -1.64 -0.09
N ALA A 65 -3.02 -2.20 0.14
CA ALA A 65 -2.33 -2.11 1.43
C ALA A 65 -2.07 -0.66 1.84
N LEU A 66 -1.57 0.18 0.92
CA LEU A 66 -1.33 1.60 1.17
C LEU A 66 -2.63 2.36 1.48
N SER A 67 -3.70 2.07 0.76
CA SER A 67 -5.03 2.62 1.02
C SER A 67 -5.51 2.27 2.43
N ALA A 68 -5.34 1.01 2.84
CA ALA A 68 -5.75 0.52 4.15
C ALA A 68 -4.99 1.21 5.30
N ILE A 69 -3.66 1.20 5.28
CA ILE A 69 -2.86 1.74 6.40
C ILE A 69 -2.96 3.26 6.52
N THR A 70 -3.11 3.99 5.40
CA THR A 70 -3.22 5.45 5.44
C THR A 70 -4.59 5.89 5.95
N ARG A 71 -5.66 5.17 5.60
CA ARG A 71 -6.98 5.37 6.21
C ARG A 71 -6.99 5.02 7.69
N ALA A 72 -6.33 3.93 8.09
CA ALA A 72 -6.20 3.58 9.50
C ALA A 72 -5.51 4.69 10.30
N LEU A 73 -4.43 5.27 9.76
CA LEU A 73 -3.74 6.41 10.40
C LEU A 73 -4.66 7.63 10.50
N LEU A 74 -5.39 7.95 9.42
CA LEU A 74 -6.36 9.05 9.43
C LEU A 74 -7.45 8.86 10.50
N ILE A 75 -7.98 7.65 10.64
CA ILE A 75 -8.98 7.30 11.67
C ILE A 75 -8.36 7.42 13.07
N ALA A 76 -7.15 6.89 13.27
CA ALA A 76 -6.44 6.94 14.54
C ALA A 76 -6.16 8.38 15.01
N ARG A 77 -5.93 9.31 14.08
CA ARG A 77 -5.74 10.74 14.38
C ARG A 77 -7.04 11.50 14.64
N SER A 78 -8.21 10.91 14.35
CA SER A 78 -9.52 11.54 14.53
C SER A 78 -9.56 12.95 13.90
N GLY A 79 -10.17 13.94 14.56
CA GLY A 79 -10.24 15.32 14.05
C GLY A 79 -8.89 16.01 13.86
N ARG A 80 -7.82 15.59 14.56
CA ARG A 80 -6.47 16.15 14.34
C ARG A 80 -5.89 15.77 12.98
N GLY A 81 -6.30 14.62 12.44
CA GLY A 81 -5.91 14.19 11.09
C GLY A 81 -6.45 15.09 9.97
N LEU A 82 -7.32 16.06 10.29
CA LEU A 82 -7.84 17.07 9.36
C LEU A 82 -7.17 18.45 9.54
N ALA A 83 -6.32 18.61 10.55
CA ALA A 83 -5.57 19.84 10.76
C ALA A 83 -4.45 19.97 9.72
N GLY A 84 -4.16 21.20 9.29
CA GLY A 84 -3.19 21.45 8.21
C GLY A 84 -1.73 21.13 8.58
N ASP A 85 -1.44 20.95 9.86
CA ASP A 85 -0.14 20.57 10.42
C ASP A 85 0.00 19.05 10.67
N ASP A 86 -1.04 18.25 10.40
CA ASP A 86 -1.01 16.79 10.47
C ASP A 86 -0.77 16.15 9.08
N THR A 87 0.00 15.06 9.05
CA THR A 87 0.41 14.38 7.81
C THR A 87 -0.56 13.28 7.38
N ALA A 88 -1.52 12.86 8.21
CA ALA A 88 -2.40 11.74 7.93
C ALA A 88 -3.24 11.97 6.66
N GLN A 89 -3.80 13.16 6.48
CA GLN A 89 -4.54 13.51 5.26
C GLN A 89 -3.63 13.59 4.03
N LEU A 90 -2.38 14.04 4.20
CA LEU A 90 -1.40 14.05 3.11
C LEU A 90 -1.11 12.62 2.63
N TYR A 91 -0.87 11.68 3.55
CA TYR A 91 -0.60 10.30 3.16
C TYR A 91 -1.81 9.61 2.54
N ALA A 92 -3.02 9.81 3.08
CA ALA A 92 -4.23 9.24 2.51
C ALA A 92 -4.49 9.75 1.07
N ARG A 93 -4.29 11.05 0.84
CA ARG A 93 -4.38 11.64 -0.52
C ARG A 93 -3.28 11.15 -1.44
N THR A 94 -2.05 10.99 -0.93
CA THR A 94 -0.92 10.48 -1.71
C THR A 94 -1.15 9.03 -2.14
N ALA A 95 -1.66 8.17 -1.24
CA ALA A 95 -2.02 6.79 -1.57
C ALA A 95 -3.11 6.74 -2.66
N LEU A 96 -4.15 7.57 -2.53
CA LEU A 96 -5.20 7.68 -3.55
C LEU A 96 -4.65 8.18 -4.89
N PHE A 97 -3.76 9.17 -4.88
CA PHE A 97 -3.11 9.67 -6.08
C PHE A 97 -2.33 8.54 -6.79
N LEU A 98 -1.51 7.77 -6.06
CA LEU A 98 -0.78 6.63 -6.62
C LEU A 98 -1.71 5.57 -7.23
N LEU A 99 -2.83 5.27 -6.56
CA LEU A 99 -3.84 4.36 -7.09
C LEU A 99 -4.42 4.88 -8.41
N VAL A 100 -4.87 6.13 -8.43
CA VAL A 100 -5.48 6.75 -9.62
C VAL A 100 -4.48 6.85 -10.78
N GLN A 101 -3.25 7.32 -10.53
CA GLN A 101 -2.22 7.39 -11.57
C GLN A 101 -1.79 6.01 -12.06
N GLY A 102 -1.86 5.00 -11.20
CA GLY A 102 -1.53 3.62 -11.54
C GLY A 102 -2.63 2.87 -12.27
N GLN A 103 -3.84 3.44 -12.44
CA GLN A 103 -4.98 2.72 -13.00
C GLN A 103 -4.83 2.41 -14.49
N SER A 104 -5.26 1.21 -14.85
CA SER A 104 -5.38 0.73 -16.23
C SER A 104 -6.49 -0.33 -16.28
N ALA A 105 -6.91 -0.73 -17.49
CA ALA A 105 -7.90 -1.79 -17.64
C ALA A 105 -7.48 -3.10 -16.94
N ASP A 106 -6.19 -3.45 -17.00
CA ASP A 106 -5.67 -4.68 -16.39
C ASP A 106 -5.60 -4.57 -14.86
N VAL A 107 -5.20 -3.42 -14.32
CA VAL A 107 -5.24 -3.14 -12.87
C VAL A 107 -6.66 -3.27 -12.34
N ARG A 108 -7.63 -2.63 -13.02
CA ARG A 108 -9.03 -2.71 -12.64
C ARG A 108 -9.55 -4.16 -12.68
N ARG A 109 -9.18 -4.93 -13.71
CA ARG A 109 -9.58 -6.34 -13.83
C ARG A 109 -9.02 -7.17 -12.67
N ALA A 110 -7.75 -6.99 -12.34
CA ALA A 110 -7.11 -7.69 -11.23
C ALA A 110 -7.74 -7.32 -9.87
N GLN A 111 -8.04 -6.04 -9.64
CA GLN A 111 -8.75 -5.60 -8.42
C GLN A 111 -10.14 -6.20 -8.29
N LEU A 112 -10.91 -6.25 -9.39
CA LEU A 112 -12.25 -6.83 -9.39
C LEU A 112 -12.22 -8.34 -9.16
N ALA A 113 -11.20 -9.04 -9.69
CA ALA A 113 -11.03 -10.47 -9.49
C ALA A 113 -10.84 -10.83 -8.01
N GLU A 114 -10.05 -10.04 -7.27
CA GLU A 114 -9.85 -10.22 -5.82
C GLU A 114 -11.15 -10.06 -5.02
N LEU A 115 -12.06 -9.17 -5.42
CA LEU A 115 -13.34 -8.97 -4.71
C LEU A 115 -14.32 -10.14 -4.89
N THR A 116 -14.07 -10.98 -5.88
CA THR A 116 -14.92 -12.14 -6.22
C THR A 116 -14.28 -13.48 -5.90
N ALA A 117 -13.03 -13.47 -5.40
CA ALA A 117 -12.29 -14.63 -4.95
C ALA A 117 -12.65 -14.99 -3.50
#